data_AF-A0A7X9FZW9-F1
#
_entry.id   AF-A0A7X9FZW9-F1
#
_cell.length_a   1.000
_cell.length_b   1.000
_cell.length_c   1.000
_cell.angle_alpha   90.00
_cell.angle_beta   90.00
_cell.angle_gamma   90.00
#
_symmetry.space_group_name_H-M   'P 1'
#
loop_
_entity.id
_entity.type
_entity.pdbx_description
1 polymer ?
#
loop_
_entity_poly.entity_id
_entity_poly.type
_entity_poly.pdbx_seq_one_letter_code
_entity_poly.pdbx_strand_id
1 'polypeptide(L)'
;MNTTTLDILEYQNIKEMLEKFAVSDMGRDLVRALKPENDAGIIRNWLMETNESRMILNYSASVPLSALTGIGKVLEKLGRVTALLPEDLTIIRNVMTGASRIIDFMKTRTELAPNVASYAASMFTLEDLTSEIDRCIRDNRVDDRASSELARIRKRMAVVEDRITGKLESILHSPAWQGKLQDHVVSIRDGSYVIPVKREHRRLIEGTVVDTSSSGSTVFIEPAAIRALKNELNLLRIEEEKEVSRLLSFLTSMAEGYKREIMINVQTLAHYDFLFAKAKLSASMKAVCPEINENRRIRISEGRHPLIGNNVVPLDFDIGEDYQALVITGPNTGGKTVVLKTV
;
A
#
# COMPACT_ATOMS: atom_id res chain seq x y z
N MET A 1 33.08 -6.12 9.47
CA MET A 1 33.41 -5.16 10.55
C MET A 1 32.75 -5.60 11.85
N ASN A 2 33.33 -5.30 13.01
CA ASN A 2 32.67 -5.57 14.30
C ASN A 2 31.62 -4.48 14.61
N THR A 3 30.67 -4.78 15.50
CA THR A 3 29.59 -3.86 15.88
C THR A 3 30.14 -2.54 16.45
N THR A 4 31.19 -2.62 17.26
CA THR A 4 31.83 -1.45 17.89
C THR A 4 32.31 -0.41 16.87
N THR A 5 32.90 -0.84 15.75
CA THR A 5 33.33 0.08 14.69
C THR A 5 32.14 0.76 14.01
N LEU A 6 31.05 0.02 13.77
CA LEU A 6 29.84 0.60 13.15
C LEU A 6 29.18 1.64 14.05
N ASP A 7 29.19 1.42 15.37
CA ASP A 7 28.69 2.37 16.36
C ASP A 7 29.56 3.63 16.42
N ILE A 8 30.89 3.47 16.45
CA ILE A 8 31.84 4.60 16.46
C ILE A 8 31.69 5.44 15.19
N LEU A 9 31.51 4.80 14.03
CA LEU A 9 31.32 5.47 12.74
C LEU A 9 29.90 5.99 12.53
N GLU A 10 28.99 5.75 13.48
CA GLU A 10 27.60 6.21 13.40
C GLU A 10 26.90 5.74 12.12
N TYR A 11 27.22 4.51 11.68
CA TYR A 11 26.74 3.95 10.42
C TYR A 11 25.20 3.91 10.33
N GLN A 12 24.54 3.71 11.47
CA GLN A 12 23.09 3.74 11.56
C GLN A 12 22.50 5.11 11.16
N ASN A 13 23.17 6.22 11.49
CA ASN A 13 22.71 7.56 11.10
C ASN A 13 22.73 7.73 9.56
N ILE A 14 23.70 7.12 8.87
CA ILE A 14 23.77 7.11 7.41
C ILE A 14 22.62 6.28 6.82
N LYS A 15 22.29 5.13 7.44
CA LYS A 15 21.14 4.32 7.03
C LYS A 15 19.83 5.07 7.23
N GLU A 16 19.68 5.80 8.32
CA GLU A 16 18.51 6.66 8.55
C GLU A 16 18.40 7.80 7.53
N MET A 17 19.52 8.39 7.11
CA MET A 17 19.54 9.34 5.99
C MET A 17 19.05 8.70 4.70
N LEU A 18 19.49 7.48 4.40
CA LEU A 18 19.06 6.72 3.23
C LEU A 18 17.57 6.36 3.29
N GLU A 19 17.10 5.92 4.46
CA GLU A 19 15.72 5.48 4.70
C GLU A 19 14.69 6.57 4.40
N LYS A 20 15.04 7.85 4.64
CA LYS A 20 14.22 9.02 4.32
C LYS A 20 13.90 9.16 2.83
N PHE A 21 14.72 8.59 1.95
CA PHE A 21 14.51 8.64 0.50
C PHE A 21 13.71 7.45 -0.05
N ALA A 22 13.54 6.37 0.73
CA ALA A 22 12.75 5.21 0.37
C ALA A 22 11.25 5.46 0.60
N VAL A 23 10.44 5.11 -0.39
CA VAL A 23 9.00 5.38 -0.40
C VAL A 23 8.21 4.22 0.21
N SER A 24 8.67 2.99 -0.01
CA SER A 24 8.02 1.75 0.43
C SER A 24 8.65 1.18 1.69
N ASP A 25 7.84 0.51 2.52
CA ASP A 25 8.36 -0.17 3.72
C ASP A 25 9.35 -1.28 3.36
N MET A 26 9.11 -2.00 2.25
CA MET A 26 10.03 -3.03 1.77
C MET A 26 11.36 -2.45 1.28
N GLY A 27 11.35 -1.26 0.65
CA GLY A 27 12.56 -0.51 0.32
C GLY A 27 13.33 -0.09 1.57
N ARG A 28 12.63 0.36 2.62
CA ARG A 28 13.23 0.65 3.94
C ARG A 28 13.83 -0.59 4.59
N ASP A 29 13.20 -1.75 4.45
CA ASP A 29 13.73 -3.00 4.98
C ASP A 29 15.04 -3.40 4.27
N LEU A 30 15.16 -3.16 2.97
CA LEU A 30 16.44 -3.32 2.25
C LEU A 30 17.53 -2.37 2.78
N VAL A 31 17.17 -1.11 3.07
CA VAL A 31 18.08 -0.15 3.72
C VAL A 31 18.50 -0.67 5.10
N ARG A 32 17.57 -1.12 5.93
CA ARG A 32 17.84 -1.64 7.27
C ARG A 32 18.66 -2.93 7.25
N ALA A 33 18.54 -3.74 6.21
CA ALA A 33 19.35 -4.94 6.02
C ALA A 33 20.78 -4.63 5.53
N LEU A 34 21.03 -3.45 4.97
CA LEU A 34 22.32 -3.07 4.40
C LEU A 34 23.45 -3.12 5.45
N LYS A 35 24.55 -3.77 5.05
CA LYS A 35 25.80 -3.91 5.79
C LYS A 35 26.98 -3.70 4.84
N PRO A 36 28.16 -3.29 5.35
CA PRO A 36 29.36 -3.21 4.54
C PRO A 36 29.73 -4.58 3.93
N GLU A 37 30.08 -4.58 2.65
CA GLU A 37 30.52 -5.74 1.87
C GLU A 37 32.04 -5.72 1.72
N ASN A 38 32.68 -6.87 1.54
CA ASN A 38 34.12 -7.01 1.34
C ASN A 38 34.52 -7.69 0.01
N ASP A 39 33.55 -8.25 -0.72
CA ASP A 39 33.80 -8.75 -2.08
C ASP A 39 33.83 -7.60 -3.09
N ALA A 40 34.99 -7.41 -3.75
CA ALA A 40 35.20 -6.32 -4.69
C ALA A 40 34.26 -6.40 -5.92
N GLY A 41 33.87 -7.60 -6.35
CA GLY A 41 32.92 -7.78 -7.46
C GLY A 41 31.52 -7.31 -7.07
N ILE A 42 31.04 -7.70 -5.89
CA ILE A 42 29.74 -7.26 -5.37
C ILE A 42 29.71 -5.74 -5.19
N ILE A 43 30.76 -5.15 -4.60
CA ILE A 43 30.85 -3.70 -4.39
C ILE A 43 30.80 -2.95 -5.72
N ARG A 44 31.57 -3.38 -6.73
CA ARG A 44 31.57 -2.75 -8.07
C ARG A 44 30.16 -2.77 -8.68
N ASN A 45 29.44 -3.89 -8.56
CA ASN A 45 28.08 -4.00 -9.07
C ASN A 45 27.11 -3.04 -8.33
N TRP A 46 27.15 -2.99 -7.00
CA TRP A 46 26.29 -2.08 -6.22
C TRP A 46 26.55 -0.59 -6.49
N LEU A 47 27.82 -0.23 -6.71
CA LEU A 47 28.22 1.12 -7.10
C LEU A 47 27.72 1.46 -8.50
N MET A 48 27.87 0.53 -9.46
CA MET A 48 27.37 0.67 -10.83
C MET A 48 25.86 0.88 -10.85
N GLU A 49 25.07 0.05 -10.13
CA GLU A 49 23.62 0.21 -10.01
C GLU A 49 23.24 1.60 -9.45
N THR A 50 23.97 2.06 -8.44
CA THR A 50 23.72 3.37 -7.81
C THR A 50 24.04 4.51 -8.78
N ASN A 51 25.14 4.39 -9.53
CA ASN A 51 25.57 5.37 -10.51
C ASN A 51 24.58 5.45 -11.70
N GLU A 52 24.17 4.32 -12.24
CA GLU A 52 23.14 4.26 -13.29
C GLU A 52 21.80 4.86 -12.81
N SER A 53 21.39 4.54 -11.59
CA SER A 53 20.18 5.13 -10.99
C SER A 53 20.30 6.65 -10.82
N ARG A 54 21.50 7.14 -10.48
CA ARG A 54 21.79 8.58 -10.40
C ARG A 54 21.72 9.25 -11.77
N MET A 55 22.21 8.59 -12.82
CA MET A 55 22.10 9.06 -14.21
C MET A 55 20.64 9.18 -14.66
N ILE A 56 19.81 8.17 -14.36
CA ILE A 56 18.37 8.23 -14.64
C ILE A 56 17.72 9.44 -13.95
N LEU A 57 18.02 9.69 -12.68
CA LEU A 57 17.48 10.85 -11.94
C LEU A 57 17.92 12.20 -12.51
N ASN A 58 19.11 12.29 -13.08
CA ASN A 58 19.57 13.52 -13.72
C ASN A 58 18.84 13.79 -15.04
N TYR A 59 18.46 12.74 -15.76
CA TYR A 59 17.78 12.85 -17.05
C TYR A 59 16.26 12.99 -16.92
N SER A 60 15.66 12.37 -15.90
CA SER A 60 14.20 12.31 -15.72
C SER A 60 13.77 12.96 -14.41
N ALA A 61 12.85 13.92 -14.49
CA ALA A 61 12.35 14.66 -13.32
C ALA A 61 11.62 13.78 -12.29
N SER A 62 11.03 12.66 -12.71
CA SER A 62 10.29 11.77 -11.81
C SER A 62 10.33 10.32 -12.27
N VAL A 63 10.61 9.41 -11.33
CA VAL A 63 10.55 7.95 -11.52
C VAL A 63 9.21 7.46 -10.95
N PRO A 64 8.45 6.60 -11.66
CA PRO A 64 7.12 6.15 -11.23
C PRO A 64 7.19 5.08 -10.14
N LEU A 65 7.75 5.41 -8.97
CA LEU A 65 7.84 4.52 -7.82
C LEU A 65 6.48 4.38 -7.13
N SER A 66 6.17 3.16 -6.68
CA SER A 66 4.96 2.84 -5.91
C SER A 66 5.32 2.56 -4.44
N ALA A 67 4.50 3.03 -3.51
CA ALA A 67 4.74 2.87 -2.07
C ALA A 67 4.56 1.44 -1.55
N LEU A 68 4.01 0.52 -2.37
CA LEU A 68 3.76 -0.90 -2.02
C LEU A 68 3.02 -1.08 -0.67
N THR A 69 2.21 -0.11 -0.26
CA THR A 69 1.59 -0.09 1.07
C THR A 69 0.65 -1.28 1.26
N GLY A 70 0.85 -2.04 2.34
CA GLY A 70 -0.02 -3.16 2.72
C GLY A 70 0.22 -4.47 1.96
N ILE A 71 1.07 -4.51 0.92
CA ILE A 71 1.26 -5.71 0.11
C ILE A 71 1.76 -6.91 0.90
N GLY A 72 2.61 -6.71 1.92
CA GLY A 72 3.12 -7.80 2.76
C GLY A 72 2.00 -8.61 3.41
N LYS A 73 0.98 -7.94 3.95
CA LYS A 73 -0.20 -8.60 4.55
C LYS A 73 -1.02 -9.36 3.51
N VAL A 74 -1.09 -8.85 2.28
CA VAL A 74 -1.82 -9.51 1.18
C VAL A 74 -1.06 -10.76 0.73
N LEU A 75 0.27 -10.69 0.60
CA LEU A 75 1.10 -11.84 0.24
C LEU A 75 1.03 -12.96 1.29
N GLU A 76 0.90 -12.62 2.57
CA GLU A 76 0.69 -13.60 3.64
C GLU A 76 -0.67 -14.32 3.56
N LYS A 77 -1.69 -13.64 3.02
CA LYS A 77 -3.02 -14.22 2.77
C LYS A 77 -3.03 -15.12 1.53
N LEU A 78 -2.23 -14.81 0.50
CA LEU A 78 -2.13 -15.64 -0.71
C LEU A 78 -1.57 -17.03 -0.38
N GLY A 79 -2.32 -18.08 -0.71
CA GLY A 79 -2.02 -19.48 -0.36
C GLY A 79 -2.58 -19.92 0.99
N ARG A 80 -3.46 -19.12 1.61
CA ARG A 80 -4.33 -19.56 2.72
C ARG A 80 -5.73 -19.87 2.19
N VAL A 81 -6.55 -20.53 3.00
CA VAL A 81 -7.92 -20.93 2.63
C VAL A 81 -8.88 -19.73 2.51
N THR A 82 -8.53 -18.58 3.08
CA THR A 82 -9.42 -17.40 3.14
C THR A 82 -9.34 -16.58 1.85
N ALA A 83 -10.51 -16.29 1.25
CA ALA A 83 -10.60 -15.39 0.11
C ALA A 83 -10.08 -13.98 0.45
N LEU A 84 -9.47 -13.33 -0.54
CA LEU A 84 -9.05 -11.94 -0.47
C LEU A 84 -10.26 -11.01 -0.39
N LEU A 85 -10.12 -9.94 0.38
CA LEU A 85 -11.11 -8.86 0.44
C LEU A 85 -10.92 -7.91 -0.76
N PRO A 86 -11.94 -7.10 -1.11
CA PRO A 86 -11.81 -6.09 -2.17
C PRO A 86 -10.62 -5.15 -2.00
N GLU A 87 -10.29 -4.77 -0.76
CA GLU A 87 -9.13 -3.94 -0.42
C GLU A 87 -7.81 -4.65 -0.76
N ASP A 88 -7.71 -5.94 -0.46
CA ASP A 88 -6.52 -6.75 -0.76
C ASP A 88 -6.29 -6.84 -2.28
N LEU A 89 -7.37 -7.05 -3.05
CA LEU A 89 -7.31 -7.10 -4.52
C LEU A 89 -6.91 -5.74 -5.11
N THR A 90 -7.41 -4.65 -4.54
CA THR A 90 -7.02 -3.28 -4.94
C THR A 90 -5.53 -3.04 -4.72
N ILE A 91 -4.96 -3.55 -3.62
CA ILE A 91 -3.52 -3.49 -3.36
C ILE A 91 -2.74 -4.26 -4.44
N ILE A 92 -3.16 -5.48 -4.80
CA ILE A 92 -2.51 -6.26 -5.88
C ILE A 92 -2.54 -5.49 -7.20
N ARG A 93 -3.70 -4.95 -7.57
CA ARG A 93 -3.89 -4.13 -8.76
C ARG A 93 -2.96 -2.91 -8.79
N ASN A 94 -2.75 -2.25 -7.66
CA ASN A 94 -1.83 -1.13 -7.55
C ASN A 94 -0.37 -1.55 -7.78
N VAL A 95 0.05 -2.71 -7.27
CA VAL A 95 1.38 -3.26 -7.55
C VAL A 95 1.54 -3.56 -9.04
N MET A 96 0.54 -4.19 -9.68
CA MET A 96 0.60 -4.50 -11.12
C MET A 96 0.67 -3.23 -11.98
N THR A 97 -0.12 -2.21 -11.62
CA THR A 97 -0.04 -0.90 -12.28
C THR A 97 1.33 -0.25 -12.11
N GLY A 98 1.92 -0.34 -10.90
CA GLY A 98 3.28 0.13 -10.63
C GLY A 98 4.33 -0.62 -11.45
N ALA A 99 4.20 -1.94 -11.55
CA ALA A 99 5.06 -2.80 -12.35
C ALA A 99 5.03 -2.40 -13.83
N SER A 100 3.85 -2.29 -14.43
CA SER A 100 3.70 -1.89 -15.83
C SER A 100 4.33 -0.51 -16.11
N ARG A 101 4.11 0.46 -15.21
CA ARG A 101 4.73 1.80 -15.33
C ARG A 101 6.25 1.75 -15.29
N ILE A 102 6.83 0.94 -14.40
CA ILE A 102 8.29 0.79 -14.30
C ILE A 102 8.84 0.06 -15.53
N ILE A 103 8.16 -0.98 -16.02
CA ILE A 103 8.54 -1.68 -17.26
C ILE A 103 8.63 -0.69 -18.42
N ASP A 104 7.57 0.09 -18.65
CA ASP A 104 7.54 1.05 -19.75
C ASP A 104 8.52 2.21 -19.56
N PHE A 105 8.71 2.65 -18.32
CA PHE A 105 9.71 3.64 -17.99
C PHE A 105 11.11 3.14 -18.33
N MET A 106 11.49 1.93 -17.91
CA MET A 106 12.86 1.41 -18.10
C MET A 106 13.19 1.03 -19.54
N LYS A 107 12.21 0.62 -20.36
CA LYS A 107 12.41 0.31 -21.79
C LYS A 107 13.13 1.41 -22.57
N THR A 108 12.90 2.67 -22.23
CA THR A 108 13.50 3.83 -22.91
C THR A 108 14.78 4.34 -22.23
N ARG A 109 15.27 3.64 -21.20
CA ARG A 109 16.49 3.97 -20.44
C ARG A 109 17.56 2.89 -20.53
N THR A 110 17.35 1.84 -21.34
CA THR A 110 18.30 0.74 -21.51
C THR A 110 19.70 1.19 -21.95
N GLU A 111 19.81 2.20 -22.82
CA GLU A 111 21.12 2.73 -23.23
C GLU A 111 21.80 3.55 -22.11
N LEU A 112 21.02 4.26 -21.31
CA LEU A 112 21.52 5.12 -20.23
C LEU A 112 21.95 4.32 -19.00
N ALA A 113 21.21 3.25 -18.70
CA ALA A 113 21.30 2.50 -17.46
C ALA A 113 20.97 1.02 -17.71
N PRO A 114 21.83 0.28 -18.43
CA PRO A 114 21.53 -1.07 -18.89
C PRO A 114 21.32 -2.07 -17.76
N ASN A 115 22.08 -1.98 -16.67
CA ASN A 115 21.96 -2.92 -15.55
C ASN A 115 20.69 -2.66 -14.75
N VAL A 116 20.43 -1.40 -14.40
CA VAL A 116 19.20 -1.02 -13.70
C VAL A 116 17.96 -1.30 -14.54
N ALA A 117 18.00 -1.03 -15.85
CA ALA A 117 16.89 -1.32 -16.75
C ALA A 117 16.65 -2.84 -16.92
N SER A 118 17.69 -3.67 -16.81
CA SER A 118 17.59 -5.12 -16.97
C SER A 118 16.66 -5.78 -15.94
N TYR A 119 16.52 -5.22 -14.73
CA TYR A 119 15.59 -5.74 -13.73
C TYR A 119 14.14 -5.67 -14.19
N ALA A 120 13.78 -4.73 -15.08
CA ALA A 120 12.43 -4.67 -15.64
C ALA A 120 12.10 -5.87 -16.52
N ALA A 121 13.12 -6.54 -17.09
CA ALA A 121 12.92 -7.71 -17.94
C ALA A 121 12.43 -8.94 -17.17
N SER A 122 12.61 -9.00 -15.84
CA SER A 122 12.06 -10.07 -15.00
C SER A 122 10.64 -9.80 -14.51
N MET A 123 10.06 -8.63 -14.81
CA MET A 123 8.75 -8.23 -14.31
C MET A 123 7.63 -8.68 -15.24
N PHE A 124 6.41 -8.77 -14.70
CA PHE A 124 5.21 -9.22 -15.38
C PHE A 124 4.12 -8.15 -15.33
N THR A 125 3.40 -7.90 -16.43
CA THR A 125 2.30 -6.92 -16.44
C THR A 125 1.00 -7.49 -15.87
N LEU A 126 0.78 -8.79 -16.02
CA LEU A 126 -0.41 -9.52 -15.55
C LEU A 126 -1.73 -8.81 -15.94
N GLU A 127 -1.87 -8.48 -17.22
CA GLU A 127 -3.01 -7.75 -17.77
C GLU A 127 -4.34 -8.46 -17.53
N ASP A 128 -4.38 -9.80 -17.63
CA ASP A 128 -5.57 -10.61 -17.38
C ASP A 128 -6.09 -10.43 -15.95
N LEU A 129 -5.20 -10.58 -14.96
CA LEU A 129 -5.54 -10.38 -13.54
C LEU A 129 -5.95 -8.94 -13.26
N THR A 130 -5.20 -7.98 -13.79
CA THR A 130 -5.44 -6.55 -13.55
C THR A 130 -6.79 -6.12 -14.12
N SER A 131 -7.11 -6.56 -15.34
CA SER A 131 -8.37 -6.26 -16.02
C SER A 131 -9.57 -6.89 -15.30
N GLU A 132 -9.41 -8.12 -14.81
CA GLU A 132 -10.46 -8.78 -14.03
C GLU A 132 -10.72 -8.10 -12.68
N ILE A 133 -9.65 -7.65 -12.00
CA ILE A 133 -9.81 -6.84 -10.77
C ILE A 133 -10.49 -5.50 -11.09
N ASP A 134 -10.04 -4.77 -12.11
CA ASP A 134 -10.64 -3.47 -12.48
C ASP A 134 -12.11 -3.58 -12.93
N ARG A 135 -12.48 -4.72 -13.52
CA ARG A 135 -13.86 -5.03 -13.88
C ARG A 135 -14.73 -5.29 -12.65
N CYS A 136 -14.21 -6.05 -11.69
CA CYS A 136 -14.99 -6.56 -10.57
C CYS A 136 -14.96 -5.69 -9.33
N ILE A 137 -13.92 -4.87 -9.13
CA ILE A 137 -13.66 -4.13 -7.88
C ILE A 137 -13.59 -2.63 -8.18
N ARG A 138 -14.40 -1.84 -7.47
CA ARG A 138 -14.37 -0.37 -7.47
C ARG A 138 -14.54 0.17 -6.07
N ASP A 139 -13.78 1.20 -5.72
CA ASP A 139 -13.83 1.86 -4.40
C ASP A 139 -13.77 0.86 -3.22
N ASN A 140 -12.88 -0.14 -3.32
CA ASN A 140 -12.73 -1.24 -2.36
C ASN A 140 -14.03 -2.04 -2.12
N ARG A 141 -14.88 -2.17 -3.15
CA ARG A 141 -16.12 -2.97 -3.12
C ARG A 141 -16.30 -3.73 -4.42
N VAL A 142 -17.08 -4.80 -4.39
CA VAL A 142 -17.46 -5.50 -5.62
C VAL A 142 -18.46 -4.64 -6.38
N ASP A 143 -18.14 -4.31 -7.63
CA ASP A 143 -18.96 -3.49 -8.53
C ASP A 143 -20.29 -4.18 -8.85
N ASP A 144 -21.36 -3.39 -9.02
CA ASP A 144 -22.69 -3.91 -9.37
C ASP A 144 -22.69 -4.74 -10.64
N ARG A 145 -21.79 -4.41 -11.58
CA ARG A 145 -21.65 -5.04 -12.90
C ARG A 145 -20.54 -6.07 -12.94
N ALA A 146 -19.96 -6.45 -11.79
CA ALA A 146 -18.96 -7.51 -11.71
C ALA A 146 -19.51 -8.85 -12.27
N SER A 147 -20.81 -9.10 -12.10
CA SER A 147 -21.51 -10.19 -12.80
C SER A 147 -22.94 -9.79 -13.17
N SER A 148 -23.49 -10.43 -14.21
CA SER A 148 -24.88 -10.25 -14.60
C SER A 148 -25.86 -10.72 -13.52
N GLU A 149 -25.48 -11.74 -12.75
CA GLU A 149 -26.25 -12.26 -11.62
C GLU A 149 -26.28 -11.27 -10.45
N LEU A 150 -25.14 -10.73 -10.05
CA LEU A 150 -25.04 -9.71 -9.00
C LEU A 150 -25.84 -8.45 -9.37
N ALA A 151 -25.71 -7.99 -10.62
CA ALA A 151 -26.49 -6.85 -11.13
C ALA A 151 -28.00 -7.11 -11.03
N ARG A 152 -28.43 -8.33 -11.35
CA ARG A 152 -29.85 -8.74 -11.25
C ARG A 152 -30.32 -8.78 -9.78
N ILE A 153 -29.51 -9.34 -8.87
CA ILE A 153 -29.83 -9.41 -7.43
C ILE A 153 -29.95 -8.00 -6.86
N ARG A 154 -28.94 -7.13 -7.07
CA ARG A 154 -28.95 -5.74 -6.57
C ARG A 154 -30.11 -4.91 -7.14
N LYS A 155 -30.44 -5.09 -8.43
CA LYS A 155 -31.63 -4.45 -9.02
C LYS A 155 -32.93 -4.93 -8.37
N ARG A 156 -33.05 -6.22 -8.06
CA ARG A 156 -34.23 -6.75 -7.32
C ARG A 156 -34.28 -6.18 -5.90
N MET A 157 -33.14 -6.09 -5.21
CA MET A 157 -33.06 -5.48 -3.87
C MET A 157 -33.58 -4.04 -3.89
N ALA A 158 -33.08 -3.22 -4.83
CA ALA A 158 -33.53 -1.83 -4.98
C ALA A 158 -35.05 -1.75 -5.22
N VAL A 159 -35.61 -2.60 -6.08
CA VAL A 159 -37.06 -2.65 -6.34
C VAL A 159 -37.85 -3.06 -5.10
N VAL A 160 -37.36 -4.00 -4.31
CA VAL A 160 -38.02 -4.42 -3.05
C VAL A 160 -37.93 -3.31 -1.99
N GLU A 161 -36.79 -2.63 -1.88
CA GLU A 161 -36.59 -1.49 -0.98
C GLU A 161 -37.52 -0.30 -1.36
N ASP A 162 -37.67 0.01 -2.64
CA ASP A 162 -38.62 1.02 -3.13
C ASP A 162 -40.07 0.63 -2.79
N ARG A 163 -40.44 -0.65 -2.94
CA ARG A 163 -41.77 -1.15 -2.55
C ARG A 163 -42.00 -1.06 -1.05
N ILE A 164 -41.00 -1.35 -0.22
CA ILE A 164 -41.09 -1.20 1.24
C ILE A 164 -41.35 0.27 1.58
N THR A 165 -40.54 1.17 1.01
CA THR A 165 -40.65 2.62 1.24
C THR A 165 -42.02 3.14 0.82
N GLY A 166 -42.47 2.84 -0.41
CA GLY A 166 -43.80 3.24 -0.88
C GLY A 166 -44.95 2.64 -0.07
N LYS A 167 -44.79 1.42 0.48
CA LYS A 167 -45.79 0.82 1.36
C LYS A 167 -45.84 1.53 2.72
N LEU A 168 -44.70 1.89 3.29
CA LEU A 168 -44.61 2.65 4.53
C LEU A 168 -45.23 4.04 4.38
N GLU A 169 -44.95 4.73 3.28
CA GLU A 169 -45.57 6.03 2.96
C GLU A 169 -47.08 5.90 2.80
N SER A 170 -47.57 4.89 2.08
CA SER A 170 -49.01 4.62 1.95
C SER A 170 -49.67 4.35 3.31
N ILE A 171 -49.00 3.64 4.20
CA ILE A 171 -49.48 3.36 5.57
C ILE A 171 -49.58 4.66 6.38
N LEU A 172 -48.55 5.51 6.34
CA LEU A 172 -48.51 6.79 7.06
C LEU A 172 -49.65 7.74 6.67
N HIS A 173 -50.10 7.68 5.41
CA HIS A 173 -51.20 8.51 4.89
C HIS A 173 -52.56 7.82 4.89
N SER A 174 -52.64 6.55 5.33
CA SER A 174 -53.89 5.81 5.29
C SER A 174 -54.85 6.27 6.39
N PRO A 175 -56.16 6.37 6.10
CA PRO A 175 -57.18 6.70 7.12
C PRO A 175 -57.19 5.72 8.30
N ALA A 176 -56.78 4.47 8.07
CA ALA A 176 -56.72 3.43 9.09
C ALA A 176 -55.66 3.68 10.18
N TRP A 177 -54.62 4.46 9.86
CA TRP A 177 -53.53 4.82 10.77
C TRP A 177 -53.59 6.28 11.24
N GLN A 178 -54.25 7.16 10.47
CA GLN A 178 -54.49 8.54 10.87
C GLN A 178 -55.19 8.63 12.24
N GLY A 179 -54.70 9.54 13.10
CA GLY A 179 -55.16 9.72 14.47
C GLY A 179 -54.56 8.76 15.51
N LYS A 180 -54.02 7.60 15.08
CA LYS A 180 -53.38 6.59 15.94
C LYS A 180 -51.86 6.78 16.06
N LEU A 181 -51.27 7.48 15.10
CA LEU A 181 -49.84 7.81 15.07
C LEU A 181 -49.47 8.83 16.15
N GLN A 182 -48.28 8.67 16.72
CA GLN A 182 -47.67 9.72 17.54
C GLN A 182 -47.03 10.77 16.62
N ASP A 183 -46.22 10.31 15.66
CA ASP A 183 -45.54 11.14 14.65
C ASP A 183 -45.70 10.52 13.25
N HIS A 184 -45.75 11.37 12.22
CA HIS A 184 -45.90 10.95 10.82
C HIS A 184 -44.56 10.72 10.13
N VAL A 185 -43.70 9.91 10.75
CA VAL A 185 -42.33 9.65 10.25
C VAL A 185 -42.00 8.16 10.37
N VAL A 186 -41.38 7.61 9.32
CA VAL A 186 -40.73 6.29 9.40
C VAL A 186 -39.41 6.45 10.13
N SER A 187 -39.17 5.64 11.15
CA SER A 187 -37.89 5.57 11.85
C SER A 187 -37.29 4.17 11.76
N ILE A 188 -36.00 4.04 12.04
CA ILE A 188 -35.31 2.75 12.08
C ILE A 188 -34.96 2.46 13.54
N ARG A 189 -35.42 1.32 14.07
CA ARG A 189 -35.03 0.81 15.40
C ARG A 189 -34.63 -0.65 15.28
N ASP A 190 -33.49 -1.00 15.88
CA ASP A 190 -32.86 -2.33 15.76
C ASP A 190 -32.83 -2.85 14.31
N GLY A 191 -32.46 -1.97 13.38
CA GLY A 191 -32.38 -2.28 11.94
C GLY A 191 -33.73 -2.53 11.26
N SER A 192 -34.85 -2.26 11.92
CA SER A 192 -36.21 -2.46 11.40
C SER A 192 -36.93 -1.14 11.17
N TYR A 193 -37.64 -1.03 10.04
CA TYR A 193 -38.49 0.12 9.75
C TYR A 193 -39.72 0.10 10.66
N VAL A 194 -39.88 1.15 11.45
CA VAL A 194 -40.92 1.25 12.47
C VAL A 194 -41.66 2.58 12.37
N ILE A 195 -42.94 2.53 12.70
CA ILE A 195 -43.82 3.69 12.76
C ILE A 195 -44.22 3.93 14.23
N PRO A 196 -44.08 5.16 14.75
CA PRO A 196 -44.43 5.48 16.13
C PRO A 196 -45.94 5.61 16.31
N VAL A 197 -46.50 4.78 17.19
CA VAL A 197 -47.94 4.68 17.45
C VAL A 197 -48.21 4.98 18.91
N LYS A 198 -49.31 5.70 19.18
CA LYS A 198 -49.81 5.94 20.54
C LYS A 198 -50.15 4.62 21.24
N ARG A 199 -49.67 4.42 22.46
CA ARG A 199 -49.79 3.13 23.17
C ARG A 199 -51.23 2.63 23.28
N GLU A 200 -52.19 3.51 23.50
CA GLU A 200 -53.61 3.19 23.61
C GLU A 200 -54.20 2.62 22.31
N HIS A 201 -53.62 2.96 21.14
CA HIS A 201 -54.05 2.46 19.83
C HIS A 201 -53.26 1.24 19.35
N ARG A 202 -52.30 0.73 20.14
CA ARG A 202 -51.42 -0.39 19.76
C ARG A 202 -52.17 -1.64 19.29
N ARG A 203 -53.26 -2.00 19.98
CA ARG A 203 -54.05 -3.22 19.68
C ARG A 203 -54.82 -3.11 18.36
N LEU A 204 -55.03 -1.90 17.85
CA LEU A 204 -55.77 -1.64 16.61
C LEU A 204 -54.88 -1.69 15.36
N ILE A 205 -53.59 -1.97 15.53
CA ILE A 205 -52.59 -1.95 14.46
C ILE A 205 -51.92 -3.31 14.36
N GLU A 206 -51.99 -3.91 13.17
CA GLU A 206 -51.30 -5.16 12.88
C GLU A 206 -49.82 -4.92 12.60
N GLY A 207 -48.96 -5.53 13.43
CA GLY A 207 -47.52 -5.37 13.34
C GLY A 207 -46.81 -5.92 14.56
N THR A 208 -45.48 -5.92 14.53
CA THR A 208 -44.63 -6.38 15.63
C THR A 208 -44.13 -5.17 16.42
N VAL A 209 -44.18 -5.22 17.77
CA VAL A 209 -43.52 -4.19 18.58
C VAL A 209 -42.03 -4.45 18.51
N VAL A 210 -41.27 -3.46 18.04
CA VAL A 210 -39.80 -3.51 18.03
C VAL A 210 -39.27 -2.85 19.29
N ASP A 211 -39.85 -1.70 19.68
CA ASP A 211 -39.37 -0.92 20.83
C ASP A 211 -40.47 -0.04 21.43
N THR A 212 -40.21 0.56 22.59
CA THR A 212 -41.08 1.50 23.30
C THR A 212 -40.31 2.72 23.80
N SER A 213 -40.94 3.89 23.79
CA SER A 213 -40.34 5.11 24.35
C SER A 213 -40.05 4.97 25.85
N SER A 214 -39.07 5.73 26.37
CA SER A 214 -38.74 5.78 27.81
C SER A 214 -39.90 6.20 28.72
N SER A 215 -40.76 7.10 28.26
CA SER A 215 -42.02 7.47 28.93
C SER A 215 -43.11 6.41 28.87
N GLY A 216 -42.92 5.37 28.05
CA GLY A 216 -43.90 4.33 27.76
C GLY A 216 -45.14 4.78 26.98
N SER A 217 -45.21 6.03 26.49
CA SER A 217 -46.39 6.57 25.78
C SER A 217 -46.44 6.19 24.29
N THR A 218 -45.29 5.89 23.68
CA THR A 218 -45.17 5.58 22.26
C THR A 218 -44.61 4.18 22.06
N VAL A 219 -45.23 3.43 21.14
CA VAL A 219 -44.81 2.09 20.75
C VAL A 219 -44.35 2.12 19.30
N PHE A 220 -43.15 1.63 19.02
CA PHE A 220 -42.58 1.56 17.68
C PHE A 220 -42.96 0.22 17.06
N ILE A 221 -43.79 0.27 16.03
CA ILE A 221 -44.38 -0.92 15.41
C ILE A 221 -43.82 -1.09 14.00
N GLU A 222 -43.31 -2.29 13.70
CA GLU A 222 -43.07 -2.74 12.33
C GLU A 222 -44.40 -3.21 11.72
N PRO A 223 -44.94 -2.54 10.69
CA PRO A 223 -46.23 -2.92 10.11
C PRO A 223 -46.19 -4.33 9.50
N ALA A 224 -47.23 -5.14 9.75
CA ALA A 224 -47.29 -6.49 9.18
C ALA A 224 -47.25 -6.50 7.64
N ALA A 225 -47.72 -5.41 7.02
CA ALA A 225 -47.76 -5.22 5.57
C ALA A 225 -46.38 -5.21 4.88
N ILE A 226 -45.29 -4.93 5.59
CA ILE A 226 -43.93 -4.94 5.02
C ILE A 226 -43.15 -6.22 5.34
N ARG A 227 -43.69 -7.11 6.17
CA ARG A 227 -43.00 -8.32 6.63
C ARG A 227 -42.59 -9.24 5.47
N ALA A 228 -43.49 -9.45 4.51
CA ALA A 228 -43.20 -10.28 3.34
C ALA A 228 -42.07 -9.69 2.48
N LEU A 229 -42.10 -8.37 2.24
CA LEU A 229 -41.07 -7.66 1.48
C LEU A 229 -39.72 -7.66 2.21
N LYS A 230 -39.72 -7.53 3.55
CA LYS A 230 -38.50 -7.62 4.36
C LYS A 230 -37.88 -9.01 4.29
N ASN A 231 -38.69 -10.06 4.35
CA ASN A 231 -38.22 -11.44 4.18
C ASN A 231 -37.64 -11.66 2.78
N GLU A 232 -38.29 -11.14 1.73
CA GLU A 232 -37.76 -11.18 0.37
C GLU A 232 -36.42 -10.45 0.26
N LEU A 233 -36.29 -9.25 0.84
CA LEU A 233 -35.05 -8.48 0.85
C LEU A 233 -33.93 -9.23 1.59
N ASN A 234 -34.23 -9.87 2.72
CA ASN A 234 -33.25 -10.67 3.46
C ASN A 234 -32.76 -11.87 2.64
N LEU A 235 -33.65 -12.56 1.92
CA LEU A 235 -33.25 -13.65 1.03
C LEU A 235 -32.35 -13.16 -0.10
N LEU A 236 -32.68 -12.01 -0.70
CA LEU A 236 -31.85 -11.38 -1.72
C LEU A 236 -30.47 -10.97 -1.19
N ARG A 237 -30.37 -10.48 0.06
CA ARG A 237 -29.06 -10.17 0.70
C ARG A 237 -28.21 -11.42 0.88
N ILE A 238 -28.81 -12.54 1.28
CA ILE A 238 -28.09 -13.82 1.37
C ILE A 238 -27.62 -14.30 -0.02
N GLU A 239 -28.44 -14.12 -1.05
CA GLU A 239 -28.04 -14.39 -2.45
C GLU A 239 -26.88 -13.47 -2.88
N GLU A 240 -26.93 -12.18 -2.54
CA GLU A 240 -25.86 -11.22 -2.83
C GLU A 240 -24.54 -11.62 -2.16
N GLU A 241 -24.57 -11.92 -0.85
CA GLU A 241 -23.38 -12.33 -0.10
C GLU A 241 -22.71 -13.57 -0.71
N LYS A 242 -23.51 -14.55 -1.15
CA LYS A 242 -23.01 -15.75 -1.82
C LYS A 242 -22.34 -15.42 -3.15
N GLU A 243 -22.97 -14.57 -3.95
CA GLU A 243 -22.45 -14.19 -5.26
C GLU A 243 -21.17 -13.33 -5.14
N VAL A 244 -21.14 -12.39 -4.19
CA VAL A 244 -19.94 -11.62 -3.83
C VAL A 244 -18.82 -12.55 -3.37
N SER A 245 -19.10 -13.50 -2.48
CA SER A 245 -18.11 -14.47 -2.02
C SER A 245 -17.58 -15.33 -3.17
N ARG A 246 -18.44 -15.74 -4.11
CA ARG A 246 -18.04 -16.51 -5.29
C ARG A 246 -17.08 -15.71 -6.17
N LEU A 247 -17.36 -14.44 -6.42
CA LEU A 247 -16.50 -13.54 -7.21
C LEU A 247 -15.15 -13.29 -6.54
N LEU A 248 -15.15 -13.04 -5.22
CA LEU A 248 -13.91 -12.86 -4.47
C LEU A 248 -13.06 -14.12 -4.45
N SER A 249 -13.67 -15.31 -4.29
CA SER A 249 -12.96 -16.58 -4.39
C SER A 249 -12.36 -16.79 -5.79
N PHE A 250 -13.10 -16.46 -6.85
CA PHE A 250 -12.59 -16.53 -8.22
C PHE A 250 -11.34 -15.63 -8.43
N LEU A 251 -11.44 -14.35 -8.05
CA LEU A 251 -10.31 -13.42 -8.15
C LEU A 251 -9.13 -13.83 -7.27
N THR A 252 -9.41 -14.40 -6.09
CA THR A 252 -8.38 -14.96 -5.21
C THR A 252 -7.65 -16.11 -5.90
N SER A 253 -8.37 -17.07 -6.49
CA SER A 253 -7.75 -18.19 -7.21
C SER A 253 -6.93 -17.72 -8.41
N MET A 254 -7.39 -16.69 -9.13
CA MET A 254 -6.59 -16.07 -10.19
C MET A 254 -5.29 -15.47 -9.63
N ALA A 255 -5.38 -14.67 -8.57
CA ALA A 255 -4.20 -14.05 -7.94
C ALA A 255 -3.22 -15.09 -7.39
N GLU A 256 -3.72 -16.20 -6.83
CA GLU A 256 -2.90 -17.33 -6.37
C GLU A 256 -2.18 -18.03 -7.53
N GLY A 257 -2.84 -18.18 -8.68
CA GLY A 257 -2.24 -18.70 -9.91
C GLY A 257 -1.03 -17.87 -10.38
N TYR A 258 -1.01 -16.57 -10.08
CA TYR A 258 0.09 -15.65 -10.40
C TYR A 258 0.96 -15.28 -9.19
N LYS A 259 0.90 -16.05 -8.09
CA LYS A 259 1.61 -15.68 -6.84
C LYS A 259 3.10 -15.44 -7.05
N ARG A 260 3.75 -16.25 -7.90
CA ARG A 260 5.20 -16.14 -8.15
C ARG A 260 5.53 -14.84 -8.88
N GLU A 261 4.78 -14.54 -9.92
CA GLU A 261 4.92 -13.35 -10.77
C GLU A 261 4.64 -12.07 -9.96
N ILE A 262 3.59 -12.09 -9.13
CA ILE A 262 3.28 -11.00 -8.20
C ILE A 262 4.46 -10.79 -7.23
N MET A 263 5.01 -11.86 -6.66
CA MET A 263 6.12 -11.76 -5.72
C MET A 263 7.38 -11.20 -6.39
N ILE A 264 7.70 -11.61 -7.62
CA ILE A 264 8.81 -11.06 -8.40
C ILE A 264 8.61 -9.55 -8.60
N ASN A 265 7.42 -9.12 -9.04
CA ASN A 265 7.11 -7.71 -9.21
C ASN A 265 7.29 -6.91 -7.92
N VAL A 266 6.79 -7.42 -6.79
CA VAL A 266 6.91 -6.76 -5.48
C VAL A 266 8.37 -6.59 -5.09
N GLN A 267 9.17 -7.66 -5.20
CA GLN A 267 10.59 -7.63 -4.86
C GLN A 267 11.38 -6.69 -5.77
N THR A 268 11.12 -6.73 -7.07
CA THR A 268 11.78 -5.85 -8.04
C THR A 268 11.39 -4.38 -7.83
N LEU A 269 10.12 -4.07 -7.54
CA LEU A 269 9.68 -2.71 -7.22
C LEU A 269 10.33 -2.19 -5.92
N ALA A 270 10.43 -3.03 -4.89
CA ALA A 270 11.15 -2.69 -3.66
C ALA A 270 12.65 -2.45 -3.92
N HIS A 271 13.26 -3.24 -4.80
CA HIS A 271 14.64 -3.06 -5.20
C HIS A 271 14.84 -1.74 -5.96
N TYR A 272 13.96 -1.38 -6.90
CA TYR A 272 14.00 -0.08 -7.56
C TYR A 272 13.89 1.08 -6.55
N ASP A 273 12.97 1.00 -5.59
CA ASP A 273 12.85 2.01 -4.53
C ASP A 273 14.18 2.16 -3.76
N PHE A 274 14.83 1.06 -3.40
CA PHE A 274 16.14 1.06 -2.77
C PHE A 274 17.24 1.70 -3.65
N LEU A 275 17.30 1.33 -4.93
CA LEU A 275 18.28 1.90 -5.87
C LEU A 275 18.12 3.41 -6.04
N PHE A 276 16.88 3.88 -6.23
CA PHE A 276 16.59 5.31 -6.36
C PHE A 276 16.75 6.06 -5.04
N ALA A 277 16.54 5.42 -3.88
CA ALA A 277 16.89 6.00 -2.60
C ALA A 277 18.41 6.23 -2.48
N LYS A 278 19.24 5.25 -2.86
CA LYS A 278 20.71 5.41 -2.91
C LYS A 278 21.12 6.56 -3.84
N ALA A 279 20.50 6.64 -5.01
CA ALA A 279 20.78 7.69 -5.98
C ALA A 279 20.38 9.09 -5.50
N LYS A 280 19.23 9.23 -4.81
CA LYS A 280 18.81 10.51 -4.18
C LYS A 280 19.73 10.91 -3.03
N LEU A 281 20.16 9.95 -2.20
CA LEU A 281 21.13 10.22 -1.14
C LEU A 281 22.46 10.70 -1.74
N SER A 282 22.98 9.99 -2.75
CA SER A 282 24.16 10.39 -3.51
C SER A 282 24.03 11.81 -4.07
N ALA A 283 22.88 12.15 -4.66
CA ALA A 283 22.59 13.50 -5.15
C ALA A 283 22.63 14.55 -4.04
N SER A 284 21.98 14.28 -2.91
CA SER A 284 21.89 15.20 -1.77
C SER A 284 23.25 15.47 -1.13
N MET A 285 24.13 14.47 -1.13
CA MET A 285 25.49 14.54 -0.60
C MET A 285 26.50 15.06 -1.63
N LYS A 286 26.10 15.25 -2.89
CA LYS A 286 27.01 15.48 -4.03
C LYS A 286 28.12 14.41 -4.11
N ALA A 287 27.77 13.18 -3.78
CA ALA A 287 28.70 12.06 -3.76
C ALA A 287 29.08 11.63 -5.18
N VAL A 288 30.26 11.02 -5.30
CA VAL A 288 30.79 10.45 -6.55
C VAL A 288 30.92 8.94 -6.42
N CYS A 289 30.88 8.23 -7.55
CA CYS A 289 31.15 6.80 -7.57
C CYS A 289 32.67 6.56 -7.43
N PRO A 290 33.15 5.90 -6.37
CA PRO A 290 34.57 5.64 -6.21
C PRO A 290 35.04 4.51 -7.14
N GLU A 291 36.33 4.54 -7.49
CA GLU A 291 37.00 3.42 -8.15
C GLU A 291 37.48 2.40 -7.11
N ILE A 292 37.22 1.11 -7.36
CA ILE A 292 37.56 0.03 -6.43
C ILE A 292 38.84 -0.67 -6.88
N ASN A 293 39.84 -0.69 -6.00
CA ASN A 293 41.10 -1.41 -6.18
C ASN A 293 41.28 -2.51 -5.13
N GLU A 294 42.09 -3.52 -5.45
CA GLU A 294 42.42 -4.63 -4.55
C GLU A 294 43.84 -4.49 -3.95
N ASN A 295 44.51 -3.37 -4.24
CA ASN A 295 45.90 -3.10 -3.87
C ASN A 295 46.03 -2.43 -2.49
N ARG A 296 44.96 -2.41 -1.69
CA ARG A 296 44.88 -1.74 -0.38
C ARG A 296 45.29 -0.27 -0.41
N ARG A 297 44.98 0.41 -1.53
CA ARG A 297 45.21 1.85 -1.69
C ARG A 297 43.93 2.61 -1.40
N ILE A 298 44.06 3.72 -0.67
CA ILE A 298 42.96 4.66 -0.47
C ILE A 298 43.46 6.02 -0.96
N ARG A 299 42.70 6.61 -1.87
CA ARG A 299 42.87 7.99 -2.35
C ARG A 299 41.52 8.67 -2.26
N ILE A 300 41.44 9.71 -1.47
CA ILE A 300 40.27 10.56 -1.29
C ILE A 300 40.70 11.97 -1.66
N SER A 301 40.01 12.60 -2.60
CA SER A 301 40.20 14.00 -2.95
C SER A 301 38.94 14.78 -2.59
N GLU A 302 39.12 15.90 -1.90
CA GLU A 302 38.06 16.76 -1.38
C GLU A 302 36.98 16.01 -0.57
N GLY A 303 37.38 14.97 0.17
CA GLY A 303 36.48 14.15 0.97
C GLY A 303 35.84 14.92 2.12
N ARG A 304 34.59 14.61 2.43
CA ARG A 304 33.82 15.29 3.49
C ARG A 304 33.14 14.28 4.38
N HIS A 305 33.14 14.55 5.68
CA HIS A 305 32.40 13.73 6.63
C HIS A 305 30.89 13.84 6.36
N PRO A 306 30.19 12.73 6.04
CA PRO A 306 28.81 12.77 5.56
C PRO A 306 27.81 13.35 6.56
N LEU A 307 28.02 13.13 7.86
CA LEU A 307 27.14 13.65 8.92
C LEU A 307 27.37 15.13 9.30
N ILE A 308 28.54 15.71 8.96
CA ILE A 308 28.82 17.13 9.23
C ILE A 308 28.32 18.00 8.06
N GLY A 309 28.27 17.41 6.86
CA GLY A 309 27.71 18.05 5.67
C GLY A 309 28.61 19.14 5.09
N ASN A 310 28.01 20.11 4.41
CA ASN A 310 28.73 21.09 3.57
C ASN A 310 29.63 22.06 4.34
N ASN A 311 29.47 22.18 5.66
CA ASN A 311 30.24 23.11 6.48
C ASN A 311 31.62 22.55 6.88
N VAL A 312 31.90 21.27 6.60
CA VAL A 312 33.21 20.67 6.89
C VAL A 312 34.24 21.09 5.85
N VAL A 313 35.47 21.36 6.28
CA VAL A 313 36.61 21.56 5.37
C VAL A 313 36.92 20.23 4.67
N PRO A 314 37.04 20.19 3.33
CA PRO A 314 37.43 18.98 2.61
C PRO A 314 38.78 18.43 3.04
N LEU A 315 38.94 17.11 2.95
CA LEU A 315 40.17 16.38 3.24
C LEU A 315 40.66 15.69 1.97
N ASP A 316 41.92 15.93 1.63
CA ASP A 316 42.69 15.06 0.74
C ASP A 316 43.43 14.02 1.58
N PHE A 317 43.35 12.75 1.20
CA PHE A 317 43.96 11.64 1.92
C PHE A 317 44.46 10.57 0.96
N ASP A 318 45.70 10.14 1.15
CA ASP A 318 46.33 9.08 0.37
C ASP A 318 47.03 8.09 1.32
N ILE A 319 46.96 6.78 1.03
CA ILE A 319 47.75 5.75 1.71
C ILE A 319 47.86 4.49 0.83
N GLY A 320 48.93 3.73 1.01
CA GLY A 320 49.12 2.42 0.37
C GLY A 320 49.93 2.44 -0.93
N GLU A 321 50.38 3.62 -1.39
CA GLU A 321 51.39 3.73 -2.46
C GLU A 321 52.79 3.92 -1.86
N ASP A 322 53.14 5.14 -1.46
CA ASP A 322 54.49 5.45 -0.95
C ASP A 322 54.67 5.13 0.54
N TYR A 323 53.58 5.05 1.30
CA TYR A 323 53.58 4.80 2.74
C TYR A 323 52.36 3.98 3.18
N GLN A 324 52.53 3.21 4.27
CA GLN A 324 51.51 2.33 4.82
C GLN A 324 50.99 2.77 6.20
N ALA A 325 51.59 3.82 6.79
CA ALA A 325 51.20 4.34 8.08
C ALA A 325 51.25 5.88 8.05
N LEU A 326 50.24 6.51 8.66
CA LEU A 326 50.13 7.95 8.80
C LEU A 326 49.99 8.31 10.28
N VAL A 327 50.80 9.27 10.76
CA VAL A 327 50.72 9.77 12.14
C VAL A 327 50.08 11.16 12.13
N ILE A 328 48.87 11.28 12.70
CA ILE A 328 48.14 12.53 12.77
C ILE A 328 48.40 13.20 14.13
N THR A 329 49.09 14.35 14.11
CA THR A 329 49.36 15.17 15.31
C THR A 329 48.55 16.46 15.30
N GLY A 330 48.43 17.13 16.46
CA GLY A 330 47.70 18.40 16.59
C GLY A 330 46.85 18.50 17.88
N PRO A 331 46.27 19.68 18.17
CA PRO A 331 45.41 19.88 19.34
C PRO A 331 44.14 19.01 19.26
N ASN A 332 43.51 18.72 20.40
CA ASN A 332 42.33 17.84 20.45
C ASN A 332 41.12 18.40 19.66
N THR A 333 40.99 19.72 19.58
CA THR A 333 39.97 20.41 18.79
C THR A 333 40.32 20.55 17.30
N GLY A 334 41.49 20.05 16.87
CA GLY A 334 42.00 20.17 15.50
C GLY A 334 41.41 19.19 14.49
N GLY A 335 40.26 18.56 14.77
CA GLY A 335 39.57 17.70 13.80
C GLY A 335 40.15 16.30 13.57
N LYS A 336 41.12 15.85 14.38
CA LYS A 336 41.77 14.52 14.23
C LYS A 336 40.76 13.37 14.16
N THR A 337 39.77 13.37 15.06
CA THR A 337 38.71 12.34 15.08
C THR A 337 37.81 12.42 13.84
N VAL A 338 37.55 13.63 13.32
CA VAL A 338 36.74 13.81 12.11
C VAL A 338 37.49 13.24 10.91
N VAL A 339 38.80 13.47 10.80
CA VAL A 339 39.64 12.86 9.75
C VAL A 339 39.55 11.34 9.80
N LEU A 340 39.77 10.73 10.97
CA LEU A 340 39.72 9.27 11.14
C LEU A 340 38.33 8.64 10.92
N LYS A 341 37.25 9.39 11.14
CA LYS A 341 35.89 8.92 10.84
C LYS A 341 35.50 9.13 9.37
N THR A 342 36.17 10.04 8.67
CA THR A 342 35.88 10.36 7.25
C THR A 342 36.50 9.32 6.31
N VAL A 343 37.70 8.85 6.64
CA VAL A 343 38.40 7.74 5.97
C VAL A 343 37.82 6.41 6.46
#